data_AF-S8AES1-F1
#
_entry.id   AF-S8AES1-F1
#
_cell.length_a   1.000
_cell.length_b   1.000
_cell.length_c   1.000
_cell.angle_alpha   90.00
_cell.angle_beta   90.00
_cell.angle_gamma   90.00
#
_symmetry.space_group_name_H-M   'P 1'
#
loop_
_entity.id
_entity.type
_entity.pdbx_description
1 polymer ?
#
loop_
_entity_poly.entity_id
_entity_poly.type
_entity_poly.pdbx_seq_one_letter_code
_entity_poly.pdbx_strand_id
1 'polypeptide(L)'
;MGKLTYVNRKISGVKLAQSIQRDIQKRIPKIGEEKKLAAVHRDPTVEIDVSGRQLGAEGITIVCNSLYNLGLTKLSRVEELNLSGNDLTASSLQHLRRALSVCPDIRDIDISNNKIELCTIDDMKEWRKFLECFSVLKCVRRLDFSGNPLGDIGVEILFSTYANESDIFIPYYFKAIGKSDGFDDSADANYTVEGFDIRSQGGHLYLASHPQGVDLGNITDVERKASLGSTSAQSSGMLGSSPHSSLDPSREPADIHGLRGIPYIILSNIGATDLSAMWMSYIIPDHTLPPDLLPHLPPLKEGPLAATIRKYDALTTCRGLILTENPLITTLGQRALKEAEERRDQDAATVEELMTNGQGRRRSSAVSDACSEDSGRRDANRRSSGQEDSFQVGSFLARGRKALNDSRYNLDRTRARIQLNVLKEKGVNASLLWKVVMRTVVVGRAILLDYHGPITIDGCEPTLKIDTKSSQRASTDSNFKVAVDDSAEYVTTSKDLLSVAMKALDVSTATDETNGDALDRKLPGDLPIDIWMKIILMAEDSDNITNRAQRLNIFHWARSRTAIAKELEYLSESTESQARRVIAKVKGLVYEL
;
A
#
# COMPACT_ATOMS: atom_id res chain seq x y z
N MET A 1 -13.51 -12.91 -34.42
CA MET A 1 -14.57 -12.49 -33.48
C MET A 1 -13.99 -12.52 -32.05
N GLY A 2 -13.35 -11.43 -31.60
CA GLY A 2 -12.62 -11.39 -30.32
C GLY A 2 -13.50 -11.19 -29.08
N LYS A 3 -14.52 -10.33 -29.22
CA LYS A 3 -15.38 -9.87 -28.12
C LYS A 3 -16.60 -10.76 -27.90
N LEU A 4 -16.84 -11.12 -26.63
CA LEU A 4 -17.97 -11.92 -26.16
C LEU A 4 -18.88 -11.06 -25.26
N THR A 5 -19.73 -10.24 -25.87
CA THR A 5 -20.69 -9.37 -25.17
C THR A 5 -22.08 -10.03 -25.04
N TYR A 6 -22.63 -10.02 -23.83
CA TYR A 6 -23.93 -10.62 -23.49
C TYR A 6 -24.98 -9.61 -22.98
N VAL A 7 -24.61 -8.32 -22.90
CA VAL A 7 -25.41 -7.17 -22.38
C VAL A 7 -26.71 -6.91 -23.16
N ASN A 8 -26.85 -7.44 -24.38
CA ASN A 8 -28.09 -7.37 -25.16
C ASN A 8 -28.88 -8.69 -25.21
N ARG A 9 -28.37 -9.80 -24.65
CA ARG A 9 -29.07 -11.10 -24.67
C ARG A 9 -30.02 -11.25 -23.48
N LYS A 10 -31.23 -11.78 -23.70
CA LYS A 10 -32.26 -12.03 -22.66
C LYS A 10 -31.96 -13.20 -21.70
N ILE A 11 -30.73 -13.70 -21.67
CA ILE A 11 -30.30 -14.82 -20.81
C ILE A 11 -29.47 -14.29 -19.63
N SER A 12 -29.73 -14.81 -18.43
CA SER A 12 -29.07 -14.44 -17.17
C SER A 12 -28.70 -15.70 -16.37
N GLY A 13 -27.95 -15.51 -15.27
CA GLY A 13 -27.62 -16.55 -14.31
C GLY A 13 -26.87 -17.76 -14.90
N VAL A 14 -27.09 -18.92 -14.31
CA VAL A 14 -26.42 -20.19 -14.67
C VAL A 14 -26.61 -20.57 -16.16
N LYS A 15 -27.76 -20.26 -16.76
CA LYS A 15 -28.02 -20.53 -18.19
C LYS A 15 -27.14 -19.66 -19.10
N LEU A 16 -26.88 -18.41 -18.72
CA LEU A 16 -25.88 -17.57 -19.39
C LEU A 16 -24.47 -18.13 -19.16
N ALA A 17 -24.12 -18.51 -17.93
CA ALA A 17 -22.81 -19.09 -17.63
C ALA A 17 -22.49 -20.34 -18.48
N GLN A 18 -23.46 -21.23 -18.66
CA GLN A 18 -23.36 -22.39 -19.57
C GLN A 18 -23.28 -21.99 -21.06
N SER A 19 -23.81 -20.84 -21.46
CA SER A 19 -23.61 -20.29 -22.80
C SER A 19 -22.18 -19.78 -22.97
N ILE A 20 -21.67 -19.00 -22.00
CA ILE A 20 -20.30 -18.49 -21.97
C ILE A 20 -19.30 -19.64 -21.97
N GLN A 21 -19.51 -20.66 -21.14
CA GLN A 21 -18.70 -21.88 -21.11
C GLN A 21 -18.61 -22.55 -22.49
N ARG A 22 -19.74 -22.72 -23.19
CA ARG A 22 -19.74 -23.30 -24.55
C ARG A 22 -19.03 -22.39 -25.56
N ASP A 23 -19.19 -21.08 -25.46
CA ASP A 23 -18.51 -20.13 -26.34
C ASP A 23 -16.99 -20.07 -26.08
N ILE A 24 -16.55 -20.24 -24.83
CA ILE A 24 -15.14 -20.42 -24.45
C ILE A 24 -14.59 -21.78 -24.94
N GLN A 25 -15.33 -22.88 -24.78
CA GLN A 25 -14.93 -24.22 -25.25
C GLN A 25 -14.74 -24.26 -26.78
N LYS A 26 -15.46 -23.43 -27.56
CA LYS A 26 -15.22 -23.25 -29.00
C LYS A 26 -13.86 -22.63 -29.33
N ARG A 27 -13.18 -21.99 -28.37
CA ARG A 27 -11.80 -21.47 -28.54
C ARG A 27 -10.72 -22.47 -28.13
N ILE A 28 -11.06 -23.59 -27.49
CA ILE A 28 -10.09 -24.63 -27.11
C ILE A 28 -10.03 -25.66 -28.25
N PRO A 29 -8.98 -25.67 -29.11
CA PRO A 29 -8.85 -26.68 -30.16
C PRO A 29 -8.53 -28.04 -29.55
N LYS A 30 -9.16 -29.08 -30.08
CA LYS A 30 -8.81 -30.48 -29.79
C LYS A 30 -7.69 -30.93 -30.74
N ILE A 31 -7.01 -32.01 -30.35
CA ILE A 31 -6.01 -32.66 -31.20
C ILE A 31 -6.64 -33.00 -32.56
N GLY A 32 -6.02 -32.56 -33.66
CA GLY A 32 -6.52 -32.71 -35.03
C GLY A 32 -7.40 -31.55 -35.55
N GLU A 33 -7.81 -30.58 -34.74
CA GLU A 33 -8.63 -29.44 -35.18
C GLU A 33 -7.80 -28.27 -35.77
N GLU A 34 -6.91 -28.54 -36.74
CA GLU A 34 -5.95 -27.55 -37.28
C GLU A 34 -6.60 -26.25 -37.77
N LYS A 35 -7.74 -26.32 -38.46
CA LYS A 35 -8.48 -25.13 -38.93
C LYS A 35 -8.92 -24.22 -37.78
N LYS A 36 -9.20 -24.79 -36.61
CA LYS A 36 -9.64 -24.07 -35.41
C LYS A 36 -8.44 -23.51 -34.65
N LEU A 37 -7.33 -24.24 -34.57
CA LEU A 37 -6.05 -23.72 -34.08
C LEU A 37 -5.61 -22.50 -34.90
N ALA A 38 -5.66 -22.59 -36.24
CA ALA A 38 -5.37 -21.46 -37.13
C ALA A 38 -6.34 -20.27 -36.95
N ALA A 39 -7.62 -20.53 -36.63
CA ALA A 39 -8.58 -19.48 -36.32
C ALA A 39 -8.26 -18.77 -34.99
N VAL A 40 -7.84 -19.51 -33.96
CA VAL A 40 -7.41 -18.96 -32.67
C VAL A 40 -6.12 -18.15 -32.82
N HIS A 41 -5.15 -18.61 -33.61
CA HIS A 41 -3.94 -17.80 -33.89
C HIS A 41 -4.22 -16.49 -34.65
N ARG A 42 -5.28 -16.43 -35.46
CA ARG A 42 -5.72 -15.20 -36.14
C ARG A 42 -6.44 -14.22 -35.22
N ASP A 43 -7.09 -14.70 -34.17
CA ASP A 43 -7.84 -13.89 -33.19
C ASP A 43 -7.73 -14.50 -31.78
N PRO A 44 -6.54 -14.39 -31.15
CA PRO A 44 -6.28 -14.99 -29.85
C PRO A 44 -6.94 -14.20 -28.71
N THR A 45 -7.34 -12.96 -28.97
CA THR A 45 -7.90 -12.05 -27.98
C THR A 45 -9.32 -12.43 -27.55
N VAL A 46 -9.56 -12.30 -26.25
CA VAL A 46 -10.85 -12.56 -25.61
C VAL A 46 -11.19 -11.42 -24.67
N GLU A 47 -12.30 -10.76 -24.97
CA GLU A 47 -12.93 -9.75 -24.13
C GLU A 47 -14.28 -10.31 -23.69
N ILE A 48 -14.61 -10.28 -22.39
CA ILE A 48 -15.87 -10.78 -21.86
C ILE A 48 -16.62 -9.65 -21.18
N ASP A 49 -17.85 -9.40 -21.64
CA ASP A 49 -18.76 -8.44 -21.04
C ASP A 49 -20.11 -9.09 -20.75
N VAL A 50 -20.36 -9.29 -19.46
CA VAL A 50 -21.55 -9.94 -18.88
C VAL A 50 -22.19 -9.02 -17.83
N SER A 51 -22.02 -7.71 -17.98
CA SER A 51 -22.54 -6.71 -17.05
C SER A 51 -24.06 -6.79 -16.86
N GLY A 52 -24.51 -6.69 -15.60
CA GLY A 52 -25.93 -6.69 -15.24
C GLY A 52 -26.66 -8.01 -15.50
N ARG A 53 -25.99 -9.17 -15.35
CA ARG A 53 -26.53 -10.48 -15.75
C ARG A 53 -26.80 -11.50 -14.65
N GLN A 54 -26.74 -11.06 -13.39
CA GLN A 54 -27.18 -11.86 -12.23
C GLN A 54 -26.54 -13.27 -12.25
N LEU A 55 -25.25 -13.38 -12.59
CA LEU A 55 -24.56 -14.67 -12.66
C LEU A 55 -24.63 -15.44 -11.34
N GLY A 56 -24.51 -14.73 -10.20
CA GLY A 56 -24.45 -15.30 -8.87
C GLY A 56 -23.24 -16.23 -8.67
N ALA A 57 -23.14 -16.83 -7.48
CA ALA A 57 -22.03 -17.70 -7.09
C ALA A 57 -21.86 -18.95 -7.99
N GLU A 58 -22.97 -19.57 -8.42
CA GLU A 58 -22.92 -20.73 -9.33
C GLU A 58 -22.47 -20.33 -10.73
N GLY A 59 -23.02 -19.23 -11.28
CA GLY A 59 -22.71 -18.77 -12.63
C GLY A 59 -21.27 -18.31 -12.77
N ILE A 60 -20.75 -17.54 -11.79
CA ILE A 60 -19.34 -17.12 -11.81
C ILE A 60 -18.39 -18.31 -11.69
N THR A 61 -18.73 -19.33 -10.89
CA THR A 61 -17.91 -20.55 -10.76
C THR A 61 -17.76 -21.26 -12.12
N ILE A 62 -18.84 -21.37 -12.90
CA ILE A 62 -18.81 -21.96 -14.25
C ILE A 62 -17.97 -21.10 -15.21
N VAL A 63 -18.11 -19.77 -15.18
CA VAL A 63 -17.34 -18.85 -16.03
C VAL A 63 -15.85 -18.90 -15.69
N CYS A 64 -15.50 -18.77 -14.41
CA CYS A 64 -14.11 -18.82 -13.94
C CYS A 64 -13.43 -20.17 -14.20
N ASN A 65 -14.11 -21.30 -14.00
CA ASN A 65 -13.55 -22.61 -14.36
C ASN A 65 -13.32 -22.74 -15.88
N SER A 66 -14.19 -22.12 -16.70
CA SER A 66 -14.04 -22.11 -18.15
C SER A 66 -12.86 -21.21 -18.59
N LEU A 67 -12.73 -20.03 -17.97
CA LEU A 67 -11.57 -19.13 -18.15
C LEU A 67 -10.26 -19.79 -17.73
N TYR A 68 -10.25 -20.50 -16.59
CA TYR A 68 -9.07 -21.23 -16.12
C TYR A 68 -8.62 -22.28 -17.15
N ASN A 69 -9.55 -23.09 -17.65
CA ASN A 69 -9.26 -24.08 -18.69
C ASN A 69 -8.80 -23.44 -20.02
N LEU A 70 -9.27 -22.24 -20.34
CA LEU A 70 -8.82 -21.49 -21.51
C LEU A 70 -7.38 -20.96 -21.32
N GLY A 71 -7.08 -20.33 -20.18
CA GLY A 71 -5.75 -19.80 -19.87
C GLY A 71 -4.67 -20.88 -19.83
N LEU A 72 -4.99 -22.07 -19.32
CA LEU A 72 -4.09 -23.23 -19.37
C LEU A 72 -3.65 -23.62 -20.79
N THR A 73 -4.43 -23.31 -21.84
CA THR A 73 -4.01 -23.58 -23.22
C THR A 73 -2.88 -22.67 -23.69
N LYS A 74 -2.77 -21.46 -23.14
CA LYS A 74 -1.91 -20.35 -23.62
C LYS A 74 -2.13 -19.94 -25.09
N LEU A 75 -3.20 -20.41 -25.73
CA LEU A 75 -3.54 -20.10 -27.13
C LEU A 75 -4.42 -18.85 -27.26
N SER A 76 -5.21 -18.53 -26.23
CA SER A 76 -6.04 -17.34 -26.16
C SER A 76 -5.62 -16.45 -24.98
N ARG A 77 -5.79 -15.15 -25.14
CA ARG A 77 -5.41 -14.11 -24.17
C ARG A 77 -6.66 -13.36 -23.73
N VAL A 78 -6.93 -13.33 -22.43
CA VAL A 78 -8.07 -12.59 -21.88
C VAL A 78 -7.59 -11.17 -21.54
N GLU A 79 -8.09 -10.16 -22.25
CA GLU A 79 -7.66 -8.76 -22.09
C GLU A 79 -8.68 -7.92 -21.28
N GLU A 80 -9.98 -8.16 -21.42
CA GLU A 80 -11.06 -7.43 -20.71
C GLU A 80 -12.01 -8.42 -20.01
N LEU A 81 -12.36 -8.16 -18.75
CA LEU A 81 -13.33 -8.94 -17.97
C LEU A 81 -14.27 -8.03 -17.18
N ASN A 82 -15.45 -7.75 -17.75
CA ASN A 82 -16.52 -7.00 -17.09
C ASN A 82 -17.57 -7.94 -16.50
N LEU A 83 -17.58 -8.01 -15.16
CA LEU A 83 -18.46 -8.78 -14.30
C LEU A 83 -19.37 -7.88 -13.44
N SER A 84 -19.50 -6.60 -13.77
CA SER A 84 -20.31 -5.66 -12.98
C SER A 84 -21.78 -6.08 -12.86
N GLY A 85 -22.45 -5.80 -11.73
CA GLY A 85 -23.90 -6.06 -11.60
C GLY A 85 -24.31 -7.54 -11.68
N ASN A 86 -23.56 -8.45 -11.05
CA ASN A 86 -23.73 -9.90 -11.17
C ASN A 86 -23.99 -10.64 -9.85
N ASP A 87 -24.30 -9.92 -8.77
CA ASP A 87 -24.55 -10.48 -7.43
C ASP A 87 -23.36 -11.29 -6.88
N LEU A 88 -22.12 -10.91 -7.21
CA LEU A 88 -20.92 -11.58 -6.71
C LEU A 88 -20.69 -11.25 -5.22
N THR A 89 -20.29 -12.25 -4.44
CA THR A 89 -19.95 -12.16 -3.01
C THR A 89 -18.44 -12.35 -2.78
N ALA A 90 -17.96 -12.16 -1.55
CA ALA A 90 -16.55 -12.44 -1.23
C ALA A 90 -16.14 -13.90 -1.54
N SER A 91 -17.03 -14.87 -1.31
CA SER A 91 -16.82 -16.28 -1.70
C SER A 91 -16.65 -16.51 -3.22
N SER A 92 -17.13 -15.61 -4.08
CA SER A 92 -16.88 -15.67 -5.54
C SER A 92 -15.42 -15.35 -5.90
N LEU A 93 -14.71 -14.60 -5.05
CA LEU A 93 -13.34 -14.13 -5.32
C LEU A 93 -12.34 -15.27 -5.42
N GLN A 94 -12.53 -16.38 -4.70
CA GLN A 94 -11.66 -17.55 -4.79
C GLN A 94 -11.62 -18.13 -6.22
N HIS A 95 -12.77 -18.10 -6.92
CA HIS A 95 -12.90 -18.60 -8.28
C HIS A 95 -12.33 -17.59 -9.28
N LEU A 96 -12.57 -16.30 -9.06
CA LEU A 96 -12.01 -15.23 -9.89
C LEU A 96 -10.48 -15.21 -9.80
N ARG A 97 -9.91 -15.23 -8.58
CA ARG A 97 -8.47 -15.38 -8.31
C ARG A 97 -7.85 -16.54 -9.08
N ARG A 98 -8.48 -17.73 -9.03
CA ARG A 98 -8.03 -18.91 -9.77
C ARG A 98 -8.03 -18.68 -11.28
N ALA A 99 -9.04 -18.00 -11.83
CA ALA A 99 -9.09 -17.69 -13.25
C ALA A 99 -8.02 -16.64 -13.66
N LEU A 100 -7.83 -15.60 -12.82
CA LEU A 100 -6.84 -14.55 -13.06
C LEU A 100 -5.40 -15.09 -13.04
N SER A 101 -5.08 -16.06 -12.19
CA SER A 101 -3.73 -16.64 -12.08
C SER A 101 -3.22 -17.34 -13.35
N VAL A 102 -4.06 -17.53 -14.38
CA VAL A 102 -3.68 -18.07 -15.70
C VAL A 102 -3.99 -17.11 -16.85
N CYS A 103 -4.32 -15.84 -16.55
CA CYS A 103 -4.66 -14.79 -17.52
C CYS A 103 -3.74 -13.55 -17.37
N PRO A 104 -2.43 -13.67 -17.65
CA PRO A 104 -1.45 -12.60 -17.41
C PRO A 104 -1.60 -11.37 -18.32
N ASP A 105 -2.25 -11.51 -19.48
CA ASP A 105 -2.49 -10.42 -20.45
C ASP A 105 -3.67 -9.51 -20.06
N ILE A 106 -4.32 -9.71 -18.88
CA ILE A 106 -5.54 -8.98 -18.51
C ILE A 106 -5.27 -7.49 -18.21
N ARG A 107 -6.14 -6.63 -18.74
CA ARG A 107 -5.97 -5.17 -18.77
C ARG A 107 -7.09 -4.39 -18.06
N ASP A 108 -8.31 -4.92 -18.06
CA ASP A 108 -9.47 -4.32 -17.38
C ASP A 108 -10.22 -5.39 -16.60
N ILE A 109 -10.41 -5.13 -15.30
CA ILE A 109 -11.18 -5.96 -14.38
C ILE A 109 -12.23 -5.06 -13.74
N ASP A 110 -13.48 -5.25 -14.13
CA ASP A 110 -14.62 -4.51 -13.58
C ASP A 110 -15.52 -5.48 -12.81
N ILE A 111 -15.50 -5.39 -11.48
CA ILE A 111 -16.36 -6.16 -10.57
C ILE A 111 -17.30 -5.22 -9.78
N SER A 112 -17.57 -4.03 -10.32
CA SER A 112 -18.41 -3.02 -9.68
C SER A 112 -19.88 -3.47 -9.52
N ASN A 113 -20.63 -2.81 -8.63
CA ASN A 113 -22.06 -3.00 -8.40
C ASN A 113 -22.42 -4.46 -8.06
N ASN A 114 -21.59 -5.10 -7.26
CA ASN A 114 -21.78 -6.47 -6.76
C ASN A 114 -22.08 -6.44 -5.24
N LYS A 115 -22.05 -7.60 -4.59
CA LYS A 115 -22.39 -7.80 -3.16
C LYS A 115 -21.17 -8.32 -2.38
N ILE A 116 -19.99 -7.79 -2.69
CA ILE A 116 -18.75 -8.14 -2.00
C ILE A 116 -18.73 -7.39 -0.67
N GLU A 117 -19.26 -8.06 0.36
CA GLU A 117 -19.25 -7.62 1.77
C GLU A 117 -18.27 -8.50 2.58
N LEU A 118 -17.62 -7.92 3.59
CA LEU A 118 -16.58 -8.60 4.38
C LEU A 118 -17.04 -8.85 5.83
N CYS A 119 -18.03 -9.73 5.98
CA CYS A 119 -18.67 -10.02 7.27
C CYS A 119 -17.86 -10.99 8.15
N THR A 120 -17.15 -11.94 7.54
CA THR A 120 -16.44 -13.02 8.24
C THR A 120 -14.92 -12.95 8.05
N ILE A 121 -14.18 -13.66 8.90
CA ILE A 121 -12.73 -13.82 8.77
C ILE A 121 -12.37 -14.50 7.44
N ASP A 122 -13.22 -15.42 6.95
CA ASP A 122 -12.98 -16.09 5.67
C ASP A 122 -13.21 -15.16 4.47
N ASP A 123 -14.20 -14.25 4.54
CA ASP A 123 -14.39 -13.20 3.52
C ASP A 123 -13.17 -12.27 3.45
N MET A 124 -12.65 -11.85 4.61
CA MET A 124 -11.42 -11.05 4.71
C MET A 124 -10.20 -11.78 4.13
N LYS A 125 -10.11 -13.10 4.34
CA LYS A 125 -9.04 -13.94 3.79
C LYS A 125 -9.14 -14.12 2.29
N GLU A 126 -10.32 -14.32 1.72
CA GLU A 126 -10.48 -14.39 0.26
C GLU A 126 -10.32 -13.03 -0.42
N TRP A 127 -10.72 -11.93 0.22
CA TRP A 127 -10.41 -10.56 -0.25
C TRP A 127 -8.89 -10.30 -0.28
N ARG A 128 -8.17 -10.63 0.81
CA ARG A 128 -6.70 -10.54 0.87
C ARG A 128 -6.05 -11.36 -0.25
N LYS A 129 -6.36 -12.65 -0.35
CA LYS A 129 -5.79 -13.56 -1.38
C LYS A 129 -6.09 -13.10 -2.80
N PHE A 130 -7.26 -12.48 -3.02
CA PHE A 130 -7.64 -11.92 -4.31
C PHE A 130 -6.79 -10.68 -4.65
N LEU A 131 -6.56 -9.78 -3.70
CA LEU A 131 -5.66 -8.64 -3.88
C LEU A 131 -4.20 -9.08 -4.09
N GLU A 132 -3.72 -10.08 -3.35
CA GLU A 132 -2.37 -10.65 -3.50
C GLU A 132 -2.13 -11.26 -4.90
N CYS A 133 -3.19 -11.69 -5.61
CA CYS A 133 -3.04 -12.28 -6.94
C CYS A 133 -2.70 -11.27 -8.05
N PHE A 134 -2.79 -9.97 -7.78
CA PHE A 134 -2.35 -8.94 -8.72
C PHE A 134 -0.82 -8.88 -8.84
N SER A 135 -0.07 -9.40 -7.86
CA SER A 135 1.41 -9.50 -7.91
C SER A 135 1.95 -10.26 -9.13
N VAL A 136 1.15 -11.15 -9.75
CA VAL A 136 1.53 -11.88 -10.97
C VAL A 136 0.96 -11.27 -12.26
N LEU A 137 0.18 -10.20 -12.17
CA LEU A 137 -0.45 -9.53 -13.32
C LEU A 137 0.33 -8.27 -13.70
N LYS A 138 0.81 -8.22 -14.95
CA LYS A 138 1.71 -7.15 -15.45
C LYS A 138 1.06 -6.21 -16.49
N CYS A 139 -0.22 -6.42 -16.79
CA CYS A 139 -0.92 -5.73 -17.88
C CYS A 139 -2.13 -4.89 -17.43
N VAL A 140 -2.49 -4.94 -16.14
CA VAL A 140 -3.72 -4.34 -15.61
C VAL A 140 -3.62 -2.81 -15.66
N ARG A 141 -4.54 -2.20 -16.42
CA ARG A 141 -4.69 -0.75 -16.55
C ARG A 141 -5.76 -0.20 -15.61
N ARG A 142 -6.87 -0.93 -15.44
CA ARG A 142 -8.01 -0.53 -14.58
C ARG A 142 -8.52 -1.69 -13.73
N LEU A 143 -8.83 -1.37 -12.48
CA LEU A 143 -9.44 -2.23 -11.49
C LEU A 143 -10.60 -1.49 -10.81
N ASP A 144 -11.83 -1.95 -11.02
CA ASP A 144 -13.05 -1.29 -10.52
C ASP A 144 -13.80 -2.14 -9.49
N PHE A 145 -13.89 -1.60 -8.28
CA PHE A 145 -14.58 -2.19 -7.13
C PHE A 145 -15.86 -1.44 -6.74
N SER A 146 -16.24 -0.40 -7.48
CA SER A 146 -17.25 0.57 -7.06
C SER A 146 -18.60 -0.07 -6.74
N GLY A 147 -19.34 0.46 -5.76
CA GLY A 147 -20.68 -0.03 -5.41
C GLY A 147 -20.71 -1.42 -4.75
N ASN A 148 -19.59 -1.91 -4.21
CA ASN A 148 -19.52 -3.08 -3.34
C ASN A 148 -19.38 -2.66 -1.87
N PRO A 149 -20.11 -3.26 -0.91
CA PRO A 149 -20.04 -2.90 0.52
C PRO A 149 -18.76 -3.41 1.23
N LEU A 150 -17.58 -2.98 0.78
CA LEU A 150 -16.27 -3.39 1.32
C LEU A 150 -16.00 -2.81 2.71
N GLY A 151 -16.51 -1.61 3.01
CA GLY A 151 -16.33 -0.90 4.27
C GLY A 151 -14.89 -0.51 4.59
N ASP A 152 -14.67 -0.04 5.82
CA ASP A 152 -13.32 0.36 6.29
C ASP A 152 -12.32 -0.80 6.29
N ILE A 153 -12.79 -2.02 6.61
CA ILE A 153 -11.96 -3.23 6.67
C ILE A 153 -11.46 -3.62 5.27
N GLY A 154 -12.28 -3.51 4.22
CA GLY A 154 -11.85 -3.81 2.86
C GLY A 154 -10.74 -2.87 2.37
N VAL A 155 -10.80 -1.59 2.76
CA VAL A 155 -9.76 -0.59 2.48
C VAL A 155 -8.52 -0.82 3.35
N GLU A 156 -8.66 -1.19 4.62
CA GLU A 156 -7.52 -1.56 5.48
C GLU A 156 -6.77 -2.78 4.92
N ILE A 157 -7.50 -3.81 4.45
CA ILE A 157 -6.87 -4.99 3.84
C ILE A 157 -6.16 -4.59 2.54
N LEU A 158 -6.78 -3.77 1.68
CA LEU A 158 -6.14 -3.23 0.47
C LEU A 158 -4.85 -2.48 0.81
N PHE A 159 -4.87 -1.59 1.80
CA PHE A 159 -3.68 -0.88 2.27
C PHE A 159 -2.62 -1.85 2.80
N SER A 160 -3.00 -2.82 3.63
CA SER A 160 -2.05 -3.81 4.16
C SER A 160 -1.42 -4.66 3.06
N THR A 161 -2.15 -4.99 1.99
CA THR A 161 -1.60 -5.73 0.84
C THR A 161 -0.66 -4.85 0.03
N TYR A 162 -1.04 -3.60 -0.24
CA TYR A 162 -0.21 -2.60 -0.93
C TYR A 162 1.12 -2.33 -0.21
N ALA A 163 1.09 -2.21 1.12
CA ALA A 163 2.27 -1.97 1.95
C ALA A 163 3.24 -3.16 2.00
N ASN A 164 2.72 -4.40 1.92
CA ASN A 164 3.55 -5.62 1.87
C ASN A 164 4.01 -5.99 0.45
N GLU A 165 3.54 -5.28 -0.57
CA GLU A 165 3.93 -5.51 -1.97
C GLU A 165 5.28 -4.86 -2.28
N SER A 166 6.08 -5.52 -3.11
CA SER A 166 7.39 -5.01 -3.56
C SER A 166 7.25 -3.69 -4.31
N ASP A 167 8.20 -2.78 -4.08
CA ASP A 167 8.31 -1.55 -4.87
C ASP A 167 8.47 -1.87 -6.36
N ILE A 168 7.75 -1.13 -7.20
CA ILE A 168 7.89 -1.20 -8.65
C ILE A 168 9.05 -0.31 -9.10
N PHE A 169 9.85 -0.78 -10.06
CA PHE A 169 10.94 0.00 -10.64
C PHE A 169 10.55 0.50 -12.04
N ILE A 170 10.51 1.83 -12.21
CA ILE A 170 10.24 2.50 -13.47
C ILE A 170 11.53 3.17 -13.96
N PRO A 171 12.15 2.68 -15.05
CA PRO A 171 13.38 3.25 -15.58
C PRO A 171 13.17 4.70 -16.06
N TYR A 172 13.74 5.65 -15.34
CA TYR A 172 13.66 7.06 -15.70
C TYR A 172 14.64 7.38 -16.84
N TYR A 173 14.15 7.34 -18.08
CA TYR A 173 14.96 7.68 -19.24
C TYR A 173 15.26 9.18 -19.27
N PHE A 174 16.51 9.55 -18.98
CA PHE A 174 17.02 10.85 -19.36
C PHE A 174 16.86 11.02 -20.87
N LYS A 175 15.87 11.83 -21.27
CA LYS A 175 15.75 12.31 -22.64
C LYS A 175 16.96 13.21 -22.87
N ALA A 176 18.03 12.64 -23.41
CA ALA A 176 19.21 13.37 -23.80
C ALA A 176 18.77 14.52 -24.71
N ILE A 177 18.78 15.73 -24.17
CA ILE A 177 18.52 16.94 -24.95
C ILE A 177 19.60 16.92 -26.03
N GLY A 178 19.15 16.79 -27.28
CA GLY A 178 20.05 16.42 -28.38
C GLY A 178 21.26 17.32 -28.38
N LYS A 179 22.46 16.71 -28.43
CA LYS A 179 23.68 17.45 -28.74
C LYS A 179 23.40 18.20 -30.04
N SER A 180 23.31 19.52 -29.97
CA SER A 180 23.27 20.36 -31.16
C SER A 180 24.60 20.13 -31.88
N ASP A 181 24.54 19.59 -33.11
CA ASP A 181 25.73 19.39 -33.93
C ASP A 181 26.51 20.70 -34.05
N GLY A 182 27.73 20.74 -33.49
CA GLY A 182 28.57 21.93 -33.53
C GLY A 182 29.31 22.26 -32.23
N PHE A 183 30.08 21.33 -31.67
CA PHE A 183 31.53 21.55 -31.55
C PHE A 183 32.28 20.25 -31.26
N ASP A 184 33.45 20.11 -31.87
CA ASP A 184 34.43 19.07 -31.58
C ASP A 184 35.29 19.55 -30.41
N ASP A 185 35.17 18.92 -29.24
CA ASP A 185 36.29 18.84 -28.30
C ASP A 185 36.15 17.65 -27.34
N SER A 186 37.31 17.13 -26.95
CA SER A 186 37.51 15.95 -26.13
C SER A 186 37.29 16.20 -24.64
N ALA A 187 36.50 15.35 -23.99
CA ALA A 187 36.50 15.20 -22.55
C ALA A 187 36.00 13.80 -22.16
N ASP A 188 36.94 12.89 -21.88
CA ASP A 188 36.66 11.71 -21.07
C ASP A 188 36.23 12.18 -19.68
N ALA A 189 34.94 12.02 -19.38
CA ALA A 189 34.38 12.31 -18.07
C ALA A 189 33.52 11.12 -17.62
N ASN A 190 34.20 10.12 -17.06
CA ASN A 190 33.59 9.00 -16.35
C ASN A 190 32.88 9.54 -15.09
N TYR A 191 31.63 9.98 -15.24
CA TYR A 191 30.77 10.36 -14.11
C TYR A 191 30.12 9.11 -13.51
N THR A 192 30.91 8.35 -12.75
CA THR A 192 30.36 7.51 -11.67
C THR A 192 29.86 8.45 -10.56
N VAL A 193 28.56 8.76 -10.60
CA VAL A 193 27.88 9.43 -9.49
C VAL A 193 27.71 8.41 -8.37
N GLU A 194 28.60 8.45 -7.38
CA GLU A 194 28.41 7.72 -6.12
C GLU A 194 27.13 8.20 -5.40
N GLY A 195 26.47 7.25 -4.75
CA GLY A 195 25.04 7.35 -4.47
C GLY A 195 24.61 8.38 -3.43
N PHE A 196 23.42 8.94 -3.65
CA PHE A 196 22.61 9.60 -2.63
C PHE A 196 21.38 8.72 -2.34
N ASP A 197 21.43 7.96 -1.24
CA ASP A 197 20.31 7.12 -0.77
C ASP A 197 19.31 7.98 0.01
N ILE A 198 18.38 8.64 -0.69
CA ILE A 198 17.27 9.37 -0.06
C ILE A 198 16.11 8.38 0.19
N ARG A 199 16.25 7.59 1.27
CA ARG A 199 15.09 6.96 1.91
C ARG A 199 14.22 8.03 2.59
N SER A 200 13.29 8.62 1.83
CA SER A 200 12.11 9.25 2.39
C SER A 200 10.86 8.47 1.98
N GLN A 201 10.05 8.09 2.97
CA GLN A 201 8.72 7.47 2.79
C GLN A 201 7.76 8.49 2.15
N GLY A 202 7.84 8.57 0.82
CA GLY A 202 7.14 9.47 -0.08
C GLY A 202 7.54 9.07 -1.49
N GLY A 203 6.75 8.19 -2.10
CA GLY A 203 7.15 7.43 -3.29
C GLY A 203 7.25 8.26 -4.56
N HIS A 204 8.41 8.89 -4.80
CA HIS A 204 8.93 9.15 -6.14
C HIS A 204 10.47 9.12 -6.13
N LEU A 205 11.03 8.22 -6.97
CA LEU A 205 12.46 8.01 -7.27
C LEU A 205 13.40 7.46 -6.17
N TYR A 206 13.88 6.23 -6.41
CA TYR A 206 15.21 5.78 -5.99
C TYR A 206 16.12 5.69 -7.23
N LEU A 207 17.25 6.42 -7.22
CA LEU A 207 18.41 6.00 -8.00
C LEU A 207 19.15 4.93 -7.18
N ALA A 208 19.06 3.67 -7.61
CA ALA A 208 19.87 2.59 -7.08
C ALA A 208 20.82 2.08 -8.17
N SER A 209 22.12 2.05 -7.88
CA SER A 209 23.13 1.42 -8.72
C SER A 209 22.87 -0.09 -8.81
N HIS A 210 23.16 -0.70 -9.97
CA HIS A 210 23.18 -2.16 -10.12
C HIS A 210 24.01 -2.83 -9.01
N PRO A 211 23.58 -3.98 -8.47
CA PRO A 211 24.48 -4.84 -7.70
C PRO A 211 25.53 -5.40 -8.67
N GLN A 212 26.76 -4.88 -8.60
CA GLN A 212 27.87 -5.51 -9.33
C GLN A 212 28.08 -6.93 -8.80
N GLY A 213 28.23 -7.87 -9.72
CA GLY A 213 28.40 -9.28 -9.41
C GLY A 213 29.62 -9.52 -8.51
N VAL A 214 29.52 -10.53 -7.66
CA VAL A 214 30.61 -10.97 -6.78
C VAL A 214 31.81 -11.39 -7.63
N ASP A 215 32.89 -10.60 -7.58
CA ASP A 215 34.12 -10.88 -8.31
C ASP A 215 34.88 -12.04 -7.64
N LEU A 216 34.68 -13.25 -8.16
CA LEU A 216 35.29 -14.46 -7.62
C LEU A 216 36.68 -14.68 -8.27
N GLY A 217 37.67 -13.99 -7.74
CA GLY A 217 39.04 -14.02 -8.26
C GLY A 217 39.72 -15.39 -8.18
N ASN A 218 40.21 -15.84 -9.34
CA ASN A 218 41.40 -16.67 -9.57
C ASN A 218 41.53 -18.06 -8.90
N ILE A 219 41.34 -19.11 -9.72
CA ILE A 219 42.30 -20.23 -9.79
C ILE A 219 42.71 -20.44 -11.27
N THR A 220 43.99 -20.75 -11.48
CA THR A 220 44.75 -20.68 -12.73
C THR A 220 44.54 -21.85 -13.71
N ASP A 221 44.72 -21.54 -15.00
CA ASP A 221 45.31 -22.33 -16.09
C ASP A 221 45.16 -23.87 -16.16
N VAL A 222 44.75 -24.38 -17.34
CA VAL A 222 45.64 -25.14 -18.26
C VAL A 222 44.95 -25.37 -19.62
N GLU A 223 45.76 -25.26 -20.67
CA GLU A 223 45.55 -25.49 -22.12
C GLU A 223 44.49 -26.53 -22.57
N ARG A 224 43.82 -26.26 -23.73
CA ARG A 224 44.10 -26.96 -25.01
C ARG A 224 43.36 -26.43 -26.27
N LYS A 225 44.20 -26.17 -27.28
CA LYS A 225 44.05 -25.93 -28.74
C LYS A 225 42.83 -26.48 -29.52
N ALA A 226 42.62 -25.79 -30.66
CA ALA A 226 42.10 -26.24 -31.98
C ALA A 226 40.56 -26.35 -32.17
N SER A 227 39.97 -26.05 -33.34
CA SER A 227 40.49 -25.37 -34.56
C SER A 227 39.37 -24.90 -35.52
N LEU A 228 39.71 -23.93 -36.36
CA LEU A 228 39.09 -23.48 -37.63
C LEU A 228 38.13 -24.44 -38.37
N GLY A 229 37.11 -23.86 -39.03
CA GLY A 229 36.25 -24.57 -39.99
C GLY A 229 35.21 -23.69 -40.71
N SER A 230 35.65 -22.83 -41.63
CA SER A 230 34.78 -21.97 -42.47
C SER A 230 34.52 -22.56 -43.85
N THR A 231 33.27 -22.56 -44.34
CA THR A 231 32.94 -22.59 -45.80
C THR A 231 31.55 -22.02 -46.09
N SER A 232 31.36 -21.51 -47.32
CA SER A 232 30.29 -20.60 -47.77
C SER A 232 29.61 -21.02 -49.08
N ALA A 233 28.30 -20.71 -49.25
CA ALA A 233 27.59 -20.38 -50.53
C ALA A 233 26.09 -20.10 -50.18
N GLN A 234 25.44 -18.98 -50.54
CA GLN A 234 24.92 -18.56 -51.87
C GLN A 234 23.93 -19.59 -52.48
N SER A 235 22.74 -19.29 -53.05
CA SER A 235 22.05 -18.06 -53.54
C SER A 235 20.57 -18.43 -53.92
N SER A 236 19.54 -17.59 -54.15
CA SER A 236 19.20 -16.16 -53.91
C SER A 236 17.73 -15.90 -54.37
N GLY A 237 17.07 -14.80 -53.95
CA GLY A 237 15.76 -14.30 -54.47
C GLY A 237 14.73 -13.95 -53.37
N MET A 238 14.54 -12.70 -52.92
CA MET A 238 13.85 -11.55 -53.56
C MET A 238 12.37 -11.82 -53.94
N LEU A 239 11.36 -11.01 -53.59
CA LEU A 239 11.26 -9.68 -52.94
C LEU A 239 9.86 -9.49 -52.29
N GLY A 240 9.70 -8.59 -51.29
CA GLY A 240 8.37 -8.28 -50.73
C GLY A 240 8.29 -7.53 -49.38
N SER A 241 9.08 -6.46 -49.17
CA SER A 241 9.05 -5.59 -47.97
C SER A 241 7.72 -4.84 -47.79
N SER A 242 7.23 -4.55 -46.57
CA SER A 242 7.63 -3.43 -45.70
C SER A 242 6.65 -3.28 -44.51
N PRO A 243 6.89 -2.50 -43.43
CA PRO A 243 8.12 -2.26 -42.68
C PRO A 243 7.99 -2.74 -41.22
N HIS A 244 9.03 -3.35 -40.65
CA HIS A 244 9.11 -3.49 -39.19
C HIS A 244 9.61 -2.19 -38.57
N SER A 245 8.85 -1.63 -37.62
CA SER A 245 9.33 -0.54 -36.77
C SER A 245 10.48 -1.04 -35.91
N SER A 246 11.66 -0.43 -36.06
CA SER A 246 12.84 -0.70 -35.24
C SER A 246 12.55 -0.34 -33.78
N LEU A 247 12.30 -1.35 -32.95
CA LEU A 247 12.40 -1.21 -31.50
C LEU A 247 13.85 -1.37 -31.10
N ASP A 248 14.34 -0.36 -30.38
CA ASP A 248 15.63 -0.34 -29.70
C ASP A 248 15.76 -1.57 -28.76
N PRO A 249 16.73 -2.48 -28.99
CA PRO A 249 16.81 -3.76 -28.29
C PRO A 249 17.42 -3.67 -26.88
N SER A 250 17.63 -2.47 -26.34
CA SER A 250 18.34 -2.24 -25.07
C SER A 250 17.45 -1.97 -23.85
N ARG A 251 16.11 -1.96 -24.01
CA ARG A 251 15.19 -1.67 -22.89
C ARG A 251 14.81 -2.94 -22.14
N GLU A 252 15.38 -3.15 -20.95
CA GLU A 252 14.73 -4.02 -19.97
C GLU A 252 13.31 -3.48 -19.67
N PRO A 253 12.26 -4.29 -19.79
CA PRO A 253 10.91 -3.84 -19.51
C PRO A 253 10.78 -3.53 -18.02
N ALA A 254 10.25 -2.35 -17.69
CA ALA A 254 9.93 -1.98 -16.32
C ALA A 254 9.07 -3.09 -15.69
N ASP A 255 9.47 -3.60 -14.52
CA ASP A 255 8.74 -4.70 -13.88
C ASP A 255 7.51 -4.18 -13.13
N ILE A 256 6.53 -3.69 -13.90
CA ILE A 256 5.26 -3.21 -13.40
C ILE A 256 4.36 -4.42 -13.17
N HIS A 257 4.04 -4.65 -11.90
CA HIS A 257 3.19 -5.73 -11.42
C HIS A 257 2.48 -5.28 -10.14
N GLY A 258 1.55 -6.08 -9.64
CA GLY A 258 0.93 -5.82 -8.35
C GLY A 258 -0.13 -4.71 -8.37
N LEU A 259 -0.66 -4.37 -7.20
CA LEU A 259 -1.54 -3.22 -6.98
C LEU A 259 -0.79 -1.90 -7.24
N ARG A 260 0.49 -1.82 -6.83
CA ARG A 260 1.38 -0.68 -7.10
C ARG A 260 1.48 -0.37 -8.60
N GLY A 261 1.45 -1.40 -9.44
CA GLY A 261 1.53 -1.28 -10.90
C GLY A 261 0.23 -0.95 -11.64
N ILE A 262 -0.91 -0.78 -10.96
CA ILE A 262 -2.21 -0.52 -11.61
C ILE A 262 -2.46 0.99 -11.73
N PRO A 263 -2.55 1.57 -12.94
CA PRO A 263 -2.83 2.99 -13.14
C PRO A 263 -4.13 3.49 -12.52
N TYR A 264 -5.24 2.75 -12.62
CA TYR A 264 -6.54 3.19 -12.05
C TYR A 264 -7.14 2.14 -11.13
N ILE A 265 -7.28 2.48 -9.84
CA ILE A 265 -7.99 1.69 -8.83
C ILE A 265 -9.17 2.51 -8.31
N ILE A 266 -10.39 1.97 -8.47
CA ILE A 266 -11.64 2.70 -8.30
C ILE A 266 -12.43 2.10 -7.14
N LEU A 267 -12.68 2.92 -6.12
CA LEU A 267 -13.26 2.58 -4.82
C LEU A 267 -14.46 3.49 -4.51
N SER A 268 -15.32 3.77 -5.50
CA SER A 268 -16.50 4.63 -5.35
C SER A 268 -17.66 3.92 -4.65
N ASN A 269 -18.38 4.59 -3.75
CA ASN A 269 -19.57 4.06 -3.05
C ASN A 269 -19.36 2.65 -2.44
N ILE A 270 -18.26 2.46 -1.71
CA ILE A 270 -17.91 1.16 -1.09
C ILE A 270 -18.22 1.06 0.41
N GLY A 271 -18.96 2.04 0.97
CA GLY A 271 -19.18 2.15 2.42
C GLY A 271 -17.97 2.65 3.20
N ALA A 272 -16.99 3.28 2.52
CA ALA A 272 -15.80 3.86 3.13
C ALA A 272 -16.15 5.07 4.03
N THR A 273 -15.56 5.13 5.23
CA THR A 273 -15.69 6.27 6.16
C THR A 273 -14.38 7.07 6.26
N ASP A 274 -14.27 7.99 7.23
CA ASP A 274 -13.02 8.68 7.52
C ASP A 274 -11.86 7.72 7.82
N LEU A 275 -12.10 6.51 8.35
CA LEU A 275 -11.06 5.52 8.57
C LEU A 275 -10.47 5.01 7.25
N SER A 276 -11.31 4.66 6.25
CA SER A 276 -10.86 4.40 4.88
C SER A 276 -10.09 5.57 4.29
N ALA A 277 -10.56 6.81 4.49
CA ALA A 277 -9.89 8.00 3.98
C ALA A 277 -8.49 8.17 4.60
N MET A 278 -8.34 7.87 5.89
CA MET A 278 -7.05 7.83 6.57
C MET A 278 -6.13 6.75 5.96
N TRP A 279 -6.61 5.53 5.73
CA TRP A 279 -5.81 4.47 5.10
C TRP A 279 -5.34 4.86 3.69
N MET A 280 -6.26 5.34 2.85
CA MET A 280 -5.91 5.81 1.50
C MET A 280 -4.97 7.03 1.52
N SER A 281 -5.02 7.88 2.55
CA SER A 281 -4.08 8.99 2.71
C SER A 281 -2.61 8.55 2.86
N TYR A 282 -2.34 7.29 3.23
CA TYR A 282 -0.99 6.72 3.25
C TYR A 282 -0.57 6.18 1.87
N ILE A 283 -1.50 5.65 1.08
CA ILE A 283 -1.23 5.11 -0.27
C ILE A 283 -1.01 6.25 -1.28
N ILE A 284 -1.82 7.31 -1.22
CA ILE A 284 -1.84 8.40 -2.21
C ILE A 284 -0.45 9.01 -2.50
N PRO A 285 0.39 9.35 -1.50
CA PRO A 285 1.72 9.92 -1.75
C PRO A 285 2.70 8.95 -2.42
N ASP A 286 2.51 7.65 -2.25
CA ASP A 286 3.43 6.60 -2.71
C ASP A 286 2.97 5.89 -3.98
N HIS A 287 1.74 6.16 -4.44
CA HIS A 287 1.18 5.57 -5.64
C HIS A 287 1.54 6.38 -6.88
N THR A 288 2.29 5.74 -7.77
CA THR A 288 2.75 6.31 -9.03
C THR A 288 1.57 6.76 -9.90
N LEU A 289 1.73 7.91 -10.56
CA LEU A 289 0.68 8.51 -11.36
C LEU A 289 0.44 7.73 -12.67
N PRO A 290 -0.80 7.70 -13.19
CA PRO A 290 -1.12 7.03 -14.47
C PRO A 290 -0.19 7.43 -15.64
N PRO A 291 0.16 8.72 -15.86
CA PRO A 291 1.06 9.10 -16.95
C PRO A 291 2.45 8.46 -16.90
N ASP A 292 2.93 8.06 -15.72
CA ASP A 292 4.22 7.39 -15.53
C ASP A 292 4.12 5.87 -15.69
N LEU A 293 2.98 5.26 -15.34
CA LEU A 293 2.73 3.82 -15.48
C LEU A 293 2.34 3.41 -16.92
N LEU A 294 1.42 4.16 -17.54
CA LEU A 294 0.81 3.82 -18.83
C LEU A 294 1.80 3.60 -20.00
N PRO A 295 2.93 4.33 -20.12
CA PRO A 295 3.91 4.16 -21.21
C PRO A 295 4.68 2.84 -21.17
N HIS A 296 4.77 2.22 -19.99
CA HIS A 296 5.52 0.99 -19.76
C HIS A 296 4.63 -0.26 -19.89
N LEU A 297 3.31 -0.10 -19.82
CA LEU A 297 2.34 -1.17 -20.04
C LEU A 297 2.12 -1.45 -21.55
N PRO A 298 1.79 -2.70 -21.97
CA PRO A 298 1.64 -3.06 -23.38
C PRO A 298 0.63 -2.17 -24.13
N PRO A 299 0.90 -1.74 -25.37
CA PRO A 299 0.11 -0.73 -26.08
C PRO A 299 -1.37 -1.12 -26.15
N LEU A 300 -2.24 -0.16 -25.84
CA LEU A 300 -3.67 -0.34 -25.80
C LEU A 300 -4.26 -0.09 -27.20
N LYS A 301 -5.13 -1.00 -27.67
CA LYS A 301 -5.88 -0.81 -28.91
C LYS A 301 -7.04 0.15 -28.68
N GLU A 302 -7.45 0.86 -29.73
CA GLU A 302 -8.69 1.63 -29.73
C GLU A 302 -9.90 0.73 -29.44
N GLY A 303 -10.72 1.09 -28.46
CA GLY A 303 -11.81 0.27 -27.96
C GLY A 303 -12.53 0.87 -26.75
N PRO A 304 -13.49 0.15 -26.15
CA PRO A 304 -14.25 0.63 -25.00
C PRO A 304 -13.35 0.95 -23.80
N LEU A 305 -12.36 0.10 -23.50
CA LEU A 305 -11.37 0.36 -22.45
C LEU A 305 -10.57 1.64 -22.71
N ALA A 306 -10.09 1.86 -23.94
CA ALA A 306 -9.37 3.09 -24.29
C ALA A 306 -10.27 4.33 -24.16
N ALA A 307 -11.54 4.25 -24.56
CA ALA A 307 -12.51 5.31 -24.36
C ALA A 307 -12.83 5.57 -22.87
N THR A 308 -12.80 4.53 -22.04
CA THR A 308 -12.99 4.63 -20.57
C THR A 308 -11.77 5.24 -19.90
N ILE A 309 -10.55 4.81 -20.24
CA ILE A 309 -9.29 5.40 -19.73
C ILE A 309 -9.21 6.89 -20.09
N ARG A 310 -9.55 7.27 -21.33
CA ARG A 310 -9.65 8.70 -21.73
C ARG A 310 -10.61 9.53 -20.89
N LYS A 311 -11.69 8.94 -20.36
CA LYS A 311 -12.58 9.67 -19.44
C LYS A 311 -11.88 9.94 -18.11
N TYR A 312 -11.12 8.97 -17.61
CA TYR A 312 -10.29 9.16 -16.42
C TYR A 312 -9.18 10.20 -16.64
N ASP A 313 -8.49 10.17 -17.78
CA ASP A 313 -7.48 11.18 -18.14
C ASP A 313 -8.07 12.59 -18.30
N ALA A 314 -9.35 12.70 -18.70
CA ALA A 314 -10.06 13.98 -18.80
C ALA A 314 -10.60 14.50 -17.45
N LEU A 315 -10.63 13.67 -16.41
CA LEU A 315 -11.02 14.08 -15.06
C LEU A 315 -9.82 14.69 -14.34
N THR A 316 -9.85 16.01 -14.14
CA THR A 316 -8.79 16.76 -13.42
C THR A 316 -8.57 16.30 -11.98
N THR A 317 -9.51 15.54 -11.41
CA THR A 317 -9.43 14.92 -10.08
C THR A 317 -8.95 13.47 -10.10
N CYS A 318 -8.85 12.83 -11.26
CA CYS A 318 -8.42 11.44 -11.35
C CYS A 318 -6.89 11.36 -11.42
N ARG A 319 -6.29 10.88 -10.34
CA ARG A 319 -4.83 10.70 -10.21
C ARG A 319 -4.50 9.25 -9.82
N GLY A 320 -5.18 8.34 -10.51
CA GLY A 320 -5.09 6.89 -10.39
C GLY A 320 -5.99 6.29 -9.32
N LEU A 321 -5.91 6.75 -8.07
CA LEU A 321 -6.74 6.26 -6.97
C LEU A 321 -8.01 7.10 -6.83
N ILE A 322 -9.19 6.47 -6.92
CA ILE A 322 -10.48 7.17 -6.83
C ILE A 322 -11.27 6.70 -5.60
N LEU A 323 -11.46 7.60 -4.62
CA LEU A 323 -12.26 7.38 -3.41
C LEU A 323 -13.37 8.44 -3.21
N THR A 324 -13.51 9.40 -4.13
CA THR A 324 -14.25 10.67 -3.91
C THR A 324 -15.78 10.54 -3.86
N GLU A 325 -16.35 9.38 -4.21
CA GLU A 325 -17.79 9.17 -4.28
C GLU A 325 -18.31 8.29 -3.12
N ASN A 326 -17.77 8.51 -1.92
CA ASN A 326 -18.17 7.79 -0.70
C ASN A 326 -18.89 8.74 0.28
N PRO A 327 -20.23 8.64 0.43
CA PRO A 327 -21.01 9.63 1.19
C PRO A 327 -20.80 9.58 2.71
N LEU A 328 -20.15 8.53 3.23
CA LEU A 328 -19.81 8.38 4.65
C LEU A 328 -18.44 8.96 5.00
N ILE A 329 -17.67 9.47 4.02
CA ILE A 329 -16.44 10.23 4.28
C ILE A 329 -16.83 11.67 4.60
N THR A 330 -16.50 12.11 5.81
CA THR A 330 -16.80 13.46 6.29
C THR A 330 -15.84 14.49 5.69
N THR A 331 -16.06 15.77 6.00
CA THR A 331 -15.14 16.85 5.63
C THR A 331 -13.73 16.64 6.23
N LEU A 332 -13.59 15.89 7.32
CA LEU A 332 -12.29 15.56 7.91
C LEU A 332 -11.55 14.49 7.09
N GLY A 333 -12.23 13.43 6.65
CA GLY A 333 -11.66 12.43 5.75
C GLY A 333 -11.32 13.02 4.37
N GLN A 334 -12.22 13.82 3.79
CA GLN A 334 -11.96 14.54 2.53
C GLN A 334 -10.73 15.45 2.64
N ARG A 335 -10.55 16.13 3.78
CA ARG A 335 -9.35 16.92 4.06
C ARG A 335 -8.08 16.07 4.09
N ALA A 336 -8.10 14.89 4.72
CA ALA A 336 -6.94 14.00 4.77
C ALA A 336 -6.51 13.53 3.37
N LEU A 337 -7.48 13.21 2.50
CA LEU A 337 -7.20 12.84 1.09
C LEU A 337 -6.58 14.02 0.33
N LYS A 338 -7.13 15.24 0.50
CA LYS A 338 -6.59 16.45 -0.14
C LYS A 338 -5.19 16.79 0.35
N GLU A 339 -4.92 16.72 1.66
CA GLU A 339 -3.59 16.95 2.23
C GLU A 339 -2.57 15.87 1.77
N ALA A 340 -3.01 14.64 1.46
CA ALA A 340 -2.17 13.60 0.86
C ALA A 340 -1.87 13.84 -0.63
N GLU A 341 -2.84 14.33 -1.41
CA GLU A 341 -2.61 14.77 -2.79
C GLU A 341 -1.66 15.97 -2.87
N GLU A 342 -1.84 16.98 -2.00
CA GLU A 342 -0.93 18.11 -1.87
C GLU A 342 0.48 17.67 -1.46
N ARG A 343 0.61 16.61 -0.65
CA ARG A 343 1.89 16.01 -0.28
C ARG A 343 2.58 15.36 -1.48
N ARG A 344 1.85 14.60 -2.31
CA ARG A 344 2.38 14.00 -3.55
C ARG A 344 2.92 15.05 -4.51
N ASP A 345 2.14 16.11 -4.75
CA ASP A 345 2.54 17.21 -5.65
C ASP A 345 3.83 17.91 -5.17
N GLN A 346 3.98 18.07 -3.85
CA GLN A 346 5.18 18.66 -3.25
C GLN A 346 6.41 17.76 -3.36
N ASP A 347 6.25 16.45 -3.19
CA ASP A 347 7.37 15.50 -3.35
C ASP A 347 7.82 15.42 -4.81
N ALA A 348 6.89 15.37 -5.76
CA ALA A 348 7.20 15.46 -7.19
C ALA A 348 7.94 16.77 -7.55
N ALA A 349 7.48 17.92 -7.05
CA ALA A 349 8.15 19.20 -7.27
C ALA A 349 9.54 19.28 -6.63
N THR A 350 9.73 18.67 -5.44
CA THR A 350 11.04 18.60 -4.77
C THR A 350 12.03 17.77 -5.57
N VAL A 351 11.57 16.66 -6.16
CA VAL A 351 12.37 15.83 -7.08
C VAL A 351 12.75 16.63 -8.33
N GLU A 352 11.80 17.34 -8.95
CA GLU A 352 12.09 18.17 -10.14
C GLU A 352 13.11 19.28 -9.83
N GLU A 353 13.02 19.93 -8.66
CA GLU A 353 14.01 20.92 -8.20
C GLU A 353 15.41 20.30 -8.04
N LEU A 354 15.53 19.11 -7.44
CA LEU A 354 16.81 18.41 -7.27
C LEU A 354 17.43 18.04 -8.63
N MET A 355 16.62 17.53 -9.56
CA MET A 355 17.06 17.10 -10.89
C MET A 355 17.49 18.28 -11.77
N THR A 356 16.79 19.41 -11.70
CA THR A 356 17.09 20.61 -12.49
C THR A 356 18.26 21.42 -11.93
N ASN A 357 18.36 21.58 -10.60
CA ASN A 357 19.46 22.30 -9.98
C ASN A 357 20.82 21.59 -10.10
N GLY A 358 20.83 20.25 -10.21
CA GLY A 358 22.03 19.46 -10.46
C GLY A 358 22.71 19.72 -11.83
N GLN A 359 21.95 20.18 -12.83
CA GLN A 359 22.46 20.45 -14.19
C GLN A 359 22.54 21.96 -14.53
N GLY A 360 22.19 22.83 -13.59
CA GLY A 360 21.83 24.23 -13.86
C GLY A 360 22.91 25.30 -13.70
N ARG A 361 24.14 24.99 -13.25
CA ARG A 361 25.15 26.03 -12.88
C ARG A 361 25.88 26.67 -14.08
N ARG A 362 25.20 26.89 -15.21
CA ARG A 362 25.64 27.68 -16.38
C ARG A 362 24.46 28.23 -17.21
N ARG A 363 23.58 29.03 -16.58
CA ARG A 363 22.82 30.04 -17.32
C ARG A 363 23.07 31.44 -16.76
N SER A 364 23.93 32.14 -17.49
CA SER A 364 24.17 33.58 -17.43
C SER A 364 22.86 34.36 -17.44
N SER A 365 22.78 35.36 -16.56
CA SER A 365 21.76 36.41 -16.60
C SER A 365 21.87 37.18 -17.92
N ALA A 366 20.89 36.98 -18.81
CA ALA A 366 20.62 37.85 -19.95
C ALA A 366 19.12 38.12 -19.98
N VAL A 367 18.65 38.94 -19.03
CA VAL A 367 17.31 39.53 -19.12
C VAL A 367 17.37 40.56 -20.24
N SER A 368 16.65 40.29 -21.32
CA SER A 368 16.49 41.22 -22.44
C SER A 368 15.64 42.41 -22.00
N ASP A 369 16.30 43.56 -21.91
CA ASP A 369 15.68 44.86 -21.64
C ASP A 369 14.96 45.38 -22.90
N ALA A 370 13.68 45.74 -22.78
CA ALA A 370 12.88 46.28 -23.87
C ALA A 370 11.66 47.07 -23.37
N CYS A 371 11.88 48.37 -23.16
CA CYS A 371 10.91 49.47 -23.29
C CYS A 371 9.60 49.41 -22.48
N SER A 372 9.50 50.27 -21.47
CA SER A 372 8.51 51.37 -21.54
C SER A 372 8.95 52.56 -20.69
N GLU A 373 8.66 53.78 -21.16
CA GLU A 373 9.18 55.03 -20.62
C GLU A 373 8.32 55.66 -19.50
N ASP A 374 8.91 56.69 -18.88
CA ASP A 374 8.27 57.86 -18.25
C ASP A 374 7.64 57.72 -16.85
N SER A 375 8.38 58.16 -15.82
CA SER A 375 8.24 59.54 -15.31
C SER A 375 8.91 59.77 -13.94
N GLY A 376 9.30 61.02 -13.65
CA GLY A 376 9.44 61.52 -12.27
C GLY A 376 10.86 61.64 -11.68
N ARG A 377 11.50 62.81 -11.90
CA ARG A 377 12.72 63.26 -11.19
C ARG A 377 12.58 63.28 -9.65
N ARG A 378 13.66 62.96 -8.93
CA ARG A 378 14.30 63.88 -7.93
C ARG A 378 15.65 63.37 -7.42
N ASP A 379 16.52 64.32 -7.09
CA ASP A 379 17.95 64.15 -6.82
C ASP A 379 18.31 63.64 -5.40
N ALA A 380 19.53 63.09 -5.33
CA ALA A 380 20.61 63.49 -4.40
C ALA A 380 21.22 62.39 -3.50
N ASN A 381 22.49 62.07 -3.81
CA ASN A 381 23.59 61.76 -2.89
C ASN A 381 23.32 60.90 -1.63
N ARG A 382 23.82 59.66 -1.64
CA ARG A 382 24.64 59.16 -0.51
C ARG A 382 25.59 58.00 -0.87
N ARG A 383 26.88 58.38 -0.93
CA ARG A 383 28.11 57.66 -0.53
C ARG A 383 28.12 56.13 -0.51
N SER A 384 29.09 55.61 -1.26
CA SER A 384 29.71 54.30 -1.10
C SER A 384 30.00 53.91 0.37
N SER A 385 29.61 52.69 0.70
CA SER A 385 30.37 51.80 1.60
C SER A 385 30.18 50.38 1.09
N GLY A 386 31.26 49.72 0.66
CA GLY A 386 31.19 48.34 0.19
C GLY A 386 30.76 47.38 1.30
N GLN A 387 29.76 46.56 1.01
CA GLN A 387 29.40 45.41 1.83
C GLN A 387 29.25 44.22 0.89
N GLU A 388 29.95 43.14 1.20
CA GLU A 388 29.98 41.93 0.38
C GLU A 388 28.61 41.25 0.43
N ASP A 389 27.83 41.42 -0.64
CA ASP A 389 26.54 40.72 -0.81
C ASP A 389 26.81 39.23 -1.09
N SER A 390 27.04 38.50 -0.01
CA SER A 390 27.04 37.05 0.03
C SER A 390 25.61 36.55 -0.23
N PHE A 391 25.28 36.45 -1.52
CA PHE A 391 23.96 36.04 -2.02
C PHE A 391 23.40 34.85 -1.24
N GLN A 392 22.18 35.03 -0.69
CA GLN A 392 21.52 34.09 0.21
C GLN A 392 21.02 32.81 -0.49
N VAL A 393 21.93 31.98 -1.01
CA VAL A 393 21.60 30.66 -1.59
C VAL A 393 20.89 29.76 -0.55
N GLY A 394 21.14 29.97 0.74
CA GLY A 394 20.50 29.21 1.82
C GLY A 394 19.02 29.55 2.09
N SER A 395 18.51 30.74 1.74
CA SER A 395 17.18 31.16 2.21
C SER A 395 16.00 30.59 1.40
N PHE A 396 16.19 30.30 0.11
CA PHE A 396 15.19 29.63 -0.73
C PHE A 396 15.02 28.16 -0.34
N LEU A 397 16.12 27.39 -0.25
CA LEU A 397 16.10 25.99 0.22
C LEU A 397 15.60 25.85 1.67
N ALA A 398 15.66 26.91 2.48
CA ALA A 398 15.08 26.93 3.83
C ALA A 398 13.55 27.16 3.81
N ARG A 399 13.03 27.99 2.88
CA ARG A 399 11.57 28.19 2.72
C ARG A 399 10.87 26.94 2.19
N GLY A 400 11.44 26.28 1.16
CA GLY A 400 10.91 25.02 0.63
C GLY A 400 10.82 23.92 1.70
N ARG A 401 11.94 23.67 2.42
CA ARG A 401 11.97 22.71 3.52
C ARG A 401 11.01 23.02 4.67
N LYS A 402 10.75 24.30 4.96
CA LYS A 402 9.74 24.68 5.95
C LYS A 402 8.33 24.33 5.47
N ALA A 403 7.98 24.66 4.22
CA ALA A 403 6.65 24.36 3.66
C ALA A 403 6.36 22.85 3.61
N LEU A 404 7.35 22.04 3.23
CA LEU A 404 7.26 20.57 3.25
C LEU A 404 6.97 20.02 4.65
N ASN A 405 7.69 20.52 5.67
CA ASN A 405 7.49 20.13 7.06
C ASN A 405 6.11 20.57 7.59
N ASP A 406 5.67 21.79 7.26
CA ASP A 406 4.35 22.30 7.64
C ASP A 406 3.22 21.47 7.00
N SER A 407 3.36 21.07 5.73
CA SER A 407 2.41 20.19 5.02
C SER A 407 2.34 18.79 5.62
N ARG A 408 3.50 18.13 5.83
CA ARG A 408 3.59 16.82 6.50
C ARG A 408 2.93 16.84 7.88
N TYR A 409 3.22 17.89 8.67
CA TYR A 409 2.65 18.07 9.99
C TYR A 409 1.11 18.25 9.96
N ASN A 410 0.57 18.95 8.95
CA ASN A 410 -0.88 19.09 8.79
C ASN A 410 -1.55 17.74 8.49
N LEU A 411 -1.02 16.97 7.52
CA LEU A 411 -1.55 15.65 7.15
C LEU A 411 -1.52 14.68 8.34
N ASP A 412 -0.40 14.59 9.06
CA ASP A 412 -0.26 13.73 10.24
C ASP A 412 -1.16 14.18 11.39
N ARG A 413 -1.42 15.48 11.54
CA ARG A 413 -2.40 16.01 12.50
C ARG A 413 -3.85 15.68 12.12
N THR A 414 -4.19 15.68 10.83
CA THR A 414 -5.51 15.29 10.34
C THR A 414 -5.75 13.79 10.52
N ARG A 415 -4.77 12.95 10.13
CA ARG A 415 -4.75 11.50 10.43
C ARG A 415 -4.93 11.24 11.94
N ALA A 416 -4.19 11.95 12.79
CA ALA A 416 -4.29 11.82 14.24
C ALA A 416 -5.68 12.15 14.81
N ARG A 417 -6.37 13.15 14.23
CA ARG A 417 -7.76 13.49 14.60
C ARG A 417 -8.75 12.42 14.18
N ILE A 418 -8.66 11.90 12.97
CA ILE A 418 -9.50 10.79 12.49
C ILE A 418 -9.35 9.59 13.43
N GLN A 419 -8.11 9.19 13.72
CA GLN A 419 -7.80 8.08 14.62
C GLN A 419 -8.41 8.28 16.02
N LEU A 420 -8.35 9.48 16.60
CA LEU A 420 -8.99 9.77 17.90
C LEU A 420 -10.52 9.66 17.84
N ASN A 421 -11.16 10.23 16.80
CA ASN A 421 -12.61 10.15 16.64
C ASN A 421 -13.07 8.70 16.46
N VAL A 422 -12.39 7.93 15.60
CA VAL A 422 -12.69 6.52 15.35
C VAL A 422 -12.48 5.67 16.61
N LEU A 423 -11.39 5.87 17.36
CA LEU A 423 -11.17 5.17 18.63
C LEU A 423 -12.23 5.53 19.70
N LYS A 424 -12.76 6.76 19.67
CA LYS A 424 -13.84 7.19 20.56
C LYS A 424 -15.20 6.57 20.21
N GLU A 425 -15.50 6.40 18.92
CA GLU A 425 -16.80 5.91 18.43
C GLU A 425 -16.87 4.38 18.32
N LYS A 426 -15.81 3.75 17.81
CA LYS A 426 -15.75 2.32 17.46
C LYS A 426 -14.72 1.53 18.27
N GLY A 427 -13.91 2.20 19.10
CA GLY A 427 -12.84 1.57 19.86
C GLY A 427 -11.72 0.98 18.99
N VAL A 428 -10.90 0.13 19.60
CA VAL A 428 -9.77 -0.54 18.92
C VAL A 428 -10.22 -1.60 17.92
N ASN A 429 -11.48 -2.05 18.00
CA ASN A 429 -12.09 -3.00 17.06
C ASN A 429 -12.39 -2.38 15.68
N ALA A 430 -12.21 -1.06 15.51
CA ALA A 430 -12.40 -0.37 14.24
C ALA A 430 -11.38 -0.76 13.15
N SER A 431 -10.21 -1.24 13.56
CA SER A 431 -9.11 -1.65 12.68
C SER A 431 -8.57 -3.01 13.08
N LEU A 432 -8.25 -3.84 12.09
CA LEU A 432 -7.59 -5.13 12.28
C LEU A 432 -6.22 -4.95 12.96
N LEU A 433 -5.41 -4.00 12.49
CA LEU A 433 -4.12 -3.69 13.08
C LEU A 433 -4.24 -3.25 14.54
N TRP A 434 -5.11 -2.29 14.84
CA TRP A 434 -5.25 -1.75 16.21
C TRP A 434 -5.72 -2.82 17.19
N LYS A 435 -6.66 -3.68 16.77
CA LYS A 435 -7.15 -4.82 17.54
C LYS A 435 -6.04 -5.83 17.84
N VAL A 436 -5.29 -6.26 16.84
CA VAL A 436 -4.18 -7.24 17.00
C VAL A 436 -3.06 -6.66 17.86
N VAL A 437 -2.64 -5.43 17.60
CA VAL A 437 -1.61 -4.72 18.37
C VAL A 437 -2.00 -4.66 19.84
N MET A 438 -3.22 -4.21 20.15
CA MET A 438 -3.68 -4.10 21.54
C MET A 438 -3.77 -5.47 22.21
N ARG A 439 -4.40 -6.47 21.58
CA ARG A 439 -4.49 -7.83 22.14
C ARG A 439 -3.11 -8.42 22.44
N THR A 440 -2.15 -8.26 21.51
CA THR A 440 -0.77 -8.72 21.69
C THR A 440 -0.06 -8.01 22.85
N VAL A 441 -0.30 -6.70 23.05
CA VAL A 441 0.20 -5.97 24.23
C VAL A 441 -0.42 -6.48 25.53
N VAL A 442 -1.74 -6.74 25.56
CA VAL A 442 -2.42 -7.23 26.78
C VAL A 442 -1.94 -8.63 27.15
N VAL A 443 -1.99 -9.58 26.20
CA VAL A 443 -1.56 -10.97 26.40
C VAL A 443 -0.07 -11.03 26.72
N GLY A 444 0.74 -10.22 26.03
CA GLY A 444 2.16 -10.06 26.32
C GLY A 444 2.43 -9.61 27.75
N ARG A 445 1.66 -8.66 28.30
CA ARG A 445 1.80 -8.23 29.70
C ARG A 445 1.35 -9.27 30.70
N ALA A 446 0.22 -9.92 30.44
CA ALA A 446 -0.31 -10.97 31.32
C ALA A 446 0.69 -12.12 31.48
N ILE A 447 1.37 -12.52 30.40
CA ILE A 447 2.31 -13.66 30.41
C ILE A 447 3.73 -13.23 30.80
N LEU A 448 4.27 -12.16 30.22
CA LEU A 448 5.69 -11.78 30.37
C LEU A 448 5.99 -10.97 31.64
N LEU A 449 4.97 -10.39 32.28
CA LEU A 449 5.11 -9.61 33.52
C LEU A 449 4.26 -10.12 34.69
N ASP A 450 3.45 -11.17 34.48
CA ASP A 450 2.44 -11.64 35.45
C ASP A 450 1.47 -10.51 35.88
N TYR A 451 1.13 -9.63 34.93
CA TYR A 451 0.37 -8.42 35.21
C TYR A 451 -1.14 -8.66 35.13
N HIS A 452 -1.80 -8.65 36.28
CA HIS A 452 -3.26 -8.77 36.43
C HIS A 452 -3.97 -7.42 36.68
N GLY A 453 -3.39 -6.30 36.22
CA GLY A 453 -3.99 -4.98 36.37
C GLY A 453 -5.25 -4.76 35.50
N PRO A 454 -5.76 -3.52 35.41
CA PRO A 454 -7.04 -3.14 34.80
C PRO A 454 -7.18 -3.32 33.27
N ILE A 455 -6.39 -4.21 32.67
CA ILE A 455 -6.39 -4.49 31.22
C ILE A 455 -7.03 -5.87 31.02
N THR A 456 -8.35 -5.96 31.20
CA THR A 456 -9.12 -7.20 31.08
C THR A 456 -9.55 -7.47 29.64
N ILE A 457 -9.31 -8.70 29.16
CA ILE A 457 -9.77 -9.16 27.84
C ILE A 457 -11.16 -9.80 28.00
N ASP A 458 -12.21 -8.98 27.98
CA ASP A 458 -13.60 -9.47 27.98
C ASP A 458 -13.99 -9.95 26.57
N GLY A 459 -13.61 -11.18 26.23
CA GLY A 459 -14.20 -12.06 25.19
C GLY A 459 -14.21 -11.59 23.73
N CYS A 460 -14.77 -10.42 23.47
CA CYS A 460 -14.91 -9.74 22.17
C CYS A 460 -14.29 -8.33 22.16
N GLU A 461 -13.88 -7.78 23.32
CA GLU A 461 -13.32 -6.43 23.45
C GLU A 461 -11.95 -6.44 24.15
N PRO A 462 -10.89 -5.89 23.52
CA PRO A 462 -9.69 -5.43 24.22
C PRO A 462 -9.95 -4.02 24.79
N THR A 463 -10.97 -3.89 25.64
CA THR A 463 -11.26 -2.63 26.34
C THR A 463 -10.42 -2.51 27.60
N LEU A 464 -9.78 -1.36 27.78
CA LEU A 464 -9.20 -0.92 29.05
C LEU A 464 -10.33 -0.60 30.05
N LYS A 465 -10.99 -1.64 30.60
CA LYS A 465 -11.98 -1.51 31.67
C LYS A 465 -11.27 -1.47 33.01
N ILE A 466 -10.99 -0.25 33.46
CA ILE A 466 -10.40 0.01 34.78
C ILE A 466 -11.46 -0.16 35.86
N ASP A 467 -11.71 -1.42 36.25
CA ASP A 467 -12.59 -1.75 37.37
C ASP A 467 -11.81 -1.55 38.67
N THR A 468 -12.08 -0.45 39.40
CA THR A 468 -11.38 -0.06 40.63
C THR A 468 -11.85 -0.84 41.87
N LYS A 469 -12.21 -2.12 41.69
CA LYS A 469 -12.57 -3.00 42.81
C LYS A 469 -11.32 -3.65 43.37
N SER A 470 -10.95 -3.20 44.57
CA SER A 470 -9.88 -3.76 45.38
C SER A 470 -10.06 -5.27 45.57
N SER A 471 -8.98 -6.02 45.32
CA SER A 471 -8.96 -7.46 45.52
C SER A 471 -9.03 -7.79 47.00
N GLN A 472 -10.13 -8.43 47.43
CA GLN A 472 -10.12 -9.31 48.60
C GLN A 472 -10.31 -10.75 48.12
N ARG A 473 -9.28 -11.58 48.32
CA ARG A 473 -9.35 -13.05 48.24
C ARG A 473 -8.76 -13.68 49.50
N ALA A 474 -9.64 -14.13 50.38
CA ALA A 474 -9.45 -15.24 51.33
C ALA A 474 -10.88 -15.71 51.68
N SER A 475 -11.33 -16.87 51.19
CA SER A 475 -11.13 -18.22 51.75
C SER A 475 -12.29 -18.64 52.67
N THR A 476 -13.00 -19.70 52.24
CA THR A 476 -13.69 -20.74 53.04
C THR A 476 -14.51 -20.38 54.29
N ASP A 477 -15.80 -20.75 54.24
CA ASP A 477 -16.69 -21.13 55.35
C ASP A 477 -16.85 -20.20 56.58
N SER A 478 -17.97 -19.49 56.64
CA SER A 478 -18.93 -19.63 57.76
C SER A 478 -20.21 -18.81 57.54
N ASN A 479 -21.35 -19.35 58.02
CA ASN A 479 -22.60 -18.60 58.13
C ASN A 479 -22.50 -17.52 59.22
N PHE A 480 -22.90 -16.28 58.96
CA PHE A 480 -23.75 -15.54 59.89
C PHE A 480 -24.59 -14.45 59.22
N LYS A 481 -25.64 -14.00 59.92
CA LYS A 481 -26.70 -13.10 59.45
C LYS A 481 -26.57 -11.69 60.02
N VAL A 482 -27.00 -10.70 59.22
CA VAL A 482 -27.65 -9.43 59.63
C VAL A 482 -26.82 -8.45 60.48
N ALA A 483 -26.57 -7.26 59.93
CA ALA A 483 -27.07 -5.99 60.49
C ALA A 483 -26.97 -4.85 59.45
N VAL A 484 -27.87 -3.87 59.55
CA VAL A 484 -27.77 -2.56 58.90
C VAL A 484 -27.06 -1.63 59.87
N ASP A 485 -26.11 -0.81 59.40
CA ASP A 485 -25.87 0.49 60.03
C ASP A 485 -25.29 1.51 59.04
N ASP A 486 -25.62 2.79 59.26
CA ASP A 486 -25.18 3.94 58.48
C ASP A 486 -23.85 4.50 59.03
N SER A 487 -22.86 4.82 58.18
CA SER A 487 -22.03 6.02 58.37
C SER A 487 -21.02 6.30 57.24
N ALA A 488 -21.06 7.56 56.77
CA ALA A 488 -19.95 8.45 56.41
C ALA A 488 -18.76 7.95 55.54
N GLU A 489 -18.73 8.50 54.33
CA GLU A 489 -17.59 9.19 53.70
C GLU A 489 -16.15 8.65 53.89
N TYR A 490 -15.64 7.98 52.85
CA TYR A 490 -14.24 8.12 52.44
C TYR A 490 -14.15 8.28 50.92
N VAL A 491 -14.00 9.52 50.45
CA VAL A 491 -13.66 9.81 49.04
C VAL A 491 -12.16 9.61 48.86
N THR A 492 -11.75 8.36 48.64
CA THR A 492 -10.38 8.02 48.28
C THR A 492 -10.04 8.67 46.93
N THR A 493 -9.11 9.61 46.90
CA THR A 493 -8.81 10.32 45.66
C THR A 493 -8.07 9.42 44.68
N SER A 494 -8.26 9.64 43.37
CA SER A 494 -7.62 8.82 42.32
C SER A 494 -6.08 8.73 42.48
N LYS A 495 -5.45 9.76 43.07
CA LYS A 495 -4.01 9.78 43.39
C LYS A 495 -3.60 8.75 44.44
N ASP A 496 -4.44 8.49 45.44
CA ASP A 496 -4.14 7.53 46.50
C ASP A 496 -4.19 6.09 45.96
N LEU A 497 -5.21 5.77 45.15
CA LEU A 497 -5.32 4.49 44.43
C LEU A 497 -4.14 4.26 43.48
N LEU A 498 -3.71 5.31 42.76
CA LEU A 498 -2.49 5.30 41.95
C LEU A 498 -1.24 4.98 42.79
N SER A 499 -1.08 5.63 43.94
CA SER A 499 0.06 5.37 44.83
C SER A 499 0.10 3.94 45.36
N VAL A 500 -1.06 3.33 45.61
CA VAL A 500 -1.20 1.94 46.05
C VAL A 500 -0.89 0.97 44.91
N ALA A 501 -1.39 1.22 43.70
CA ALA A 501 -1.09 0.41 42.52
C ALA A 501 0.41 0.44 42.16
N MET A 502 1.04 1.62 42.20
CA MET A 502 2.49 1.77 41.95
C MET A 502 3.35 1.07 43.02
N LYS A 503 2.91 1.06 44.28
CA LYS A 503 3.56 0.29 45.36
C LYS A 503 3.39 -1.23 45.19
N ALA A 504 2.20 -1.69 44.79
CA ALA A 504 1.92 -3.11 44.55
C ALA A 504 2.71 -3.70 43.37
N LEU A 505 3.09 -2.86 42.40
CA LEU A 505 3.89 -3.24 41.23
C LEU A 505 5.41 -3.33 41.50
N ASP A 506 5.87 -2.93 42.69
CA ASP A 506 7.29 -2.76 43.05
C ASP A 506 8.10 -2.06 41.94
N VAL A 507 7.61 -0.88 41.54
CA VAL A 507 8.26 -0.01 40.53
C VAL A 507 9.47 0.73 41.13
N SER A 508 9.55 0.80 42.46
CA SER A 508 10.59 1.47 43.25
C SER A 508 12.02 0.98 42.98
N THR A 509 12.18 -0.22 42.43
CA THR A 509 13.49 -0.82 42.08
C THR A 509 13.89 -0.60 40.62
N ALA A 510 13.04 0.02 39.80
CA ALA A 510 13.25 0.15 38.34
C ALA A 510 14.13 1.34 37.90
N THR A 511 14.88 1.97 38.81
CA THR A 511 15.73 3.14 38.51
C THR A 511 17.19 2.81 38.22
N ASP A 512 17.65 1.57 38.44
CA ASP A 512 19.01 1.12 38.09
C ASP A 512 19.03 0.42 36.72
N GLU A 513 19.12 1.20 35.64
CA GLU A 513 19.28 0.68 34.26
C GLU A 513 20.72 0.18 33.96
N THR A 514 21.51 -0.20 34.97
CA THR A 514 22.96 -0.48 34.81
C THR A 514 23.37 -1.96 34.91
N ASN A 515 22.50 -2.88 35.35
CA ASN A 515 22.80 -4.32 35.40
C ASN A 515 21.82 -5.16 34.55
N GLY A 516 22.36 -5.97 33.63
CA GLY A 516 21.60 -6.73 32.63
C GLY A 516 20.85 -7.97 33.13
N ASP A 517 20.82 -8.22 34.43
CA ASP A 517 20.41 -9.51 35.02
C ASP A 517 18.91 -9.60 35.38
N ALA A 518 18.12 -8.55 35.21
CA ALA A 518 16.68 -8.55 35.49
C ALA A 518 15.83 -9.33 34.45
N LEU A 519 16.47 -10.04 33.51
CA LEU A 519 15.82 -10.73 32.38
C LEU A 519 15.34 -12.15 32.71
N ASP A 520 15.95 -12.83 33.68
CA ASP A 520 15.68 -14.24 34.00
C ASP A 520 14.67 -14.42 35.16
N ARG A 521 13.53 -13.71 35.10
CA ARG A 521 12.32 -14.25 35.74
C ARG A 521 11.91 -15.49 34.94
N LYS A 522 11.95 -16.66 35.58
CA LYS A 522 11.37 -17.91 35.05
C LYS A 522 9.93 -17.64 34.58
N LEU A 523 9.76 -17.57 33.26
CA LEU A 523 8.44 -17.44 32.63
C LEU A 523 7.62 -18.71 32.91
N PRO A 524 6.29 -18.65 32.82
CA PRO A 524 5.45 -19.82 33.04
C PRO A 524 5.93 -21.03 32.22
N GLY A 525 6.09 -22.18 32.89
CA GLY A 525 6.55 -23.42 32.27
C GLY A 525 8.04 -23.50 31.90
N ASP A 526 8.89 -22.60 32.42
CA ASP A 526 10.35 -22.56 32.14
C ASP A 526 10.72 -22.43 30.64
N LEU A 527 9.79 -21.94 29.82
CA LEU A 527 10.03 -21.73 28.39
C LEU A 527 10.85 -20.44 28.13
N PRO A 528 11.81 -20.46 27.20
CA PRO A 528 12.52 -19.26 26.75
C PRO A 528 11.58 -18.18 26.21
N ILE A 529 11.99 -16.91 26.38
CA ILE A 529 11.16 -15.75 26.00
C ILE A 529 10.82 -15.71 24.50
N ASP A 530 11.72 -16.15 23.61
CA ASP A 530 11.46 -16.20 22.18
C ASP A 530 10.41 -17.26 21.81
N ILE A 531 10.31 -18.35 22.58
CA ILE A 531 9.25 -19.35 22.46
C ILE A 531 7.92 -18.76 22.92
N TRP A 532 7.89 -18.04 24.05
CA TRP A 532 6.68 -17.34 24.48
C TRP A 532 6.22 -16.28 23.48
N MET A 533 7.13 -15.49 22.89
CA MET A 533 6.82 -14.54 21.82
C MET A 533 6.21 -15.25 20.60
N LYS A 534 6.75 -16.40 20.18
CA LYS A 534 6.18 -17.22 19.08
C LYS A 534 4.78 -17.72 19.42
N ILE A 535 4.56 -18.25 20.63
CA ILE A 535 3.25 -18.74 21.09
C ILE A 535 2.21 -17.60 21.08
N ILE A 536 2.56 -16.43 21.60
CA ILE A 536 1.68 -15.26 21.63
C ILE A 536 1.33 -14.80 20.20
N LEU A 537 2.32 -14.73 19.30
CA LEU A 537 2.07 -14.40 17.89
C LEU A 537 1.19 -15.44 17.18
N MET A 538 1.38 -16.74 17.44
CA MET A 538 0.53 -17.78 16.88
C MET A 538 -0.93 -17.71 17.39
N ALA A 539 -1.15 -17.19 18.60
CA ALA A 539 -2.48 -17.01 19.18
C ALA A 539 -3.16 -15.70 18.74
N GLU A 540 -2.42 -14.59 18.68
CA GLU A 540 -2.99 -13.24 18.53
C GLU A 540 -2.72 -12.57 17.17
N ASP A 541 -1.69 -13.00 16.42
CA ASP A 541 -1.30 -12.48 15.11
C ASP A 541 -1.02 -13.60 14.07
N SER A 542 -1.89 -14.62 14.06
CA SER A 542 -1.74 -15.79 13.19
C SER A 542 -1.75 -15.46 11.69
N ASP A 543 -2.49 -14.41 11.31
CA ASP A 543 -2.59 -13.91 9.93
C ASP A 543 -1.46 -12.92 9.56
N ASN A 544 -0.45 -12.74 10.44
CA ASN A 544 0.73 -11.88 10.23
C ASN A 544 0.41 -10.41 9.90
N ILE A 545 -0.61 -9.85 10.54
CA ILE A 545 -1.09 -8.47 10.38
C ILE A 545 -0.03 -7.46 10.86
N THR A 546 0.74 -7.76 11.92
CA THR A 546 1.84 -6.88 12.35
C THR A 546 3.16 -7.30 11.70
N ASN A 547 4.01 -6.35 11.32
CA ASN A 547 5.33 -6.66 10.74
C ASN A 547 6.39 -6.98 11.83
N ARG A 548 7.57 -7.45 11.42
CA ARG A 548 8.65 -7.83 12.37
C ARG A 548 9.08 -6.69 13.32
N ALA A 549 9.15 -5.45 12.82
CA ALA A 549 9.55 -4.31 13.64
C ALA A 549 8.48 -3.94 14.67
N GLN A 550 7.21 -3.94 14.26
CA GLN A 550 6.05 -3.77 15.15
C GLN A 550 6.01 -4.85 16.23
N ARG A 551 6.17 -6.14 15.88
CA ARG A 551 6.21 -7.24 16.86
C ARG A 551 7.30 -7.03 17.92
N LEU A 552 8.52 -6.65 17.50
CA LEU A 552 9.61 -6.37 18.44
C LEU A 552 9.25 -5.18 19.35
N ASN A 553 8.72 -4.08 18.81
CA ASN A 553 8.30 -2.93 19.61
C ASN A 553 7.17 -3.29 20.60
N ILE A 554 6.19 -4.10 20.17
CA ILE A 554 5.10 -4.62 21.00
C ILE A 554 5.67 -5.41 22.19
N PHE A 555 6.57 -6.37 21.96
CA PHE A 555 7.13 -7.18 23.05
C PHE A 555 8.07 -6.40 23.96
N HIS A 556 8.90 -5.49 23.42
CA HIS A 556 9.71 -4.58 24.24
C HIS A 556 8.86 -3.68 25.14
N TRP A 557 7.74 -3.15 24.61
CA TRP A 557 6.81 -2.32 25.38
C TRP A 557 5.99 -3.13 26.40
N ALA A 558 5.53 -4.33 26.01
CA ALA A 558 4.76 -5.22 26.86
C ALA A 558 5.59 -5.73 28.06
N ARG A 559 6.91 -5.90 27.90
CA ARG A 559 7.84 -6.28 28.98
C ARG A 559 8.34 -5.09 29.83
N SER A 560 8.01 -3.85 29.48
CA SER A 560 8.54 -2.68 30.18
C SER A 560 7.69 -2.29 31.39
N ARG A 561 8.23 -2.48 32.60
CA ARG A 561 7.64 -1.94 33.84
C ARG A 561 7.57 -0.41 33.85
N THR A 562 8.57 0.26 33.25
CA THR A 562 8.58 1.73 33.14
C THR A 562 7.54 2.24 32.14
N ALA A 563 7.15 1.44 31.14
CA ALA A 563 6.00 1.71 30.28
C ALA A 563 4.67 1.62 31.05
N ILE A 564 4.49 0.58 31.89
CA ILE A 564 3.31 0.47 32.77
C ILE A 564 3.22 1.67 33.71
N ALA A 565 4.32 2.05 34.37
CA ALA A 565 4.34 3.21 35.26
C ALA A 565 3.92 4.51 34.55
N LYS A 566 4.43 4.75 33.33
CA LYS A 566 4.03 5.90 32.50
C LYS A 566 2.57 5.84 32.05
N GLU A 567 2.03 4.65 31.77
CA GLU A 567 0.60 4.52 31.45
C GLU A 567 -0.29 4.76 32.67
N LEU A 568 0.16 4.39 33.88
CA LEU A 568 -0.53 4.72 35.13
C LEU A 568 -0.62 6.25 35.35
N GLU A 569 0.42 7.01 35.01
CA GLU A 569 0.38 8.48 35.05
C GLU A 569 -0.73 9.08 34.16
N TYR A 570 -1.13 8.38 33.10
CA TYR A 570 -2.18 8.80 32.15
C TYR A 570 -3.57 8.22 32.43
N LEU A 571 -3.82 7.59 33.60
CA LEU A 571 -5.17 7.08 33.95
C LEU A 571 -6.25 8.18 34.03
N SER A 572 -5.85 9.45 34.13
CA SER A 572 -6.76 10.61 34.07
C SER A 572 -7.12 11.05 32.64
N GLU A 573 -6.45 10.53 31.62
CA GLU A 573 -6.81 10.75 30.21
C GLU A 573 -7.99 9.86 29.80
N SER A 574 -8.69 10.22 28.72
CA SER A 574 -9.77 9.40 28.18
C SER A 574 -9.28 8.09 27.56
N THR A 575 -10.10 7.04 27.58
CA THR A 575 -9.74 5.68 27.14
C THR A 575 -9.23 5.65 25.70
N GLU A 576 -9.81 6.43 24.79
CA GLU A 576 -9.35 6.57 23.41
C GLU A 576 -7.96 7.23 23.30
N SER A 577 -7.65 8.16 24.20
CA SER A 577 -6.33 8.83 24.27
C SER A 577 -5.27 7.87 24.79
N GLN A 578 -5.60 7.09 25.83
CA GLN A 578 -4.75 6.03 26.37
C GLN A 578 -4.48 4.95 25.30
N ALA A 579 -5.54 4.41 24.68
CA ALA A 579 -5.42 3.39 23.63
C ALA A 579 -4.58 3.87 22.45
N ARG A 580 -4.84 5.09 21.94
CA ARG A 580 -4.01 5.73 20.91
C ARG A 580 -2.54 5.76 21.32
N ARG A 581 -2.25 6.19 22.55
CA ARG A 581 -0.88 6.36 23.06
C ARG A 581 -0.13 5.03 23.11
N VAL A 582 -0.77 3.96 23.59
CA VAL A 582 -0.20 2.61 23.61
C VAL A 582 0.11 2.14 22.18
N ILE A 583 -0.88 2.20 21.28
CA ILE A 583 -0.73 1.80 19.87
C ILE A 583 0.37 2.62 19.16
N ALA A 584 0.46 3.92 19.44
CA ALA A 584 1.50 4.79 18.89
C ALA A 584 2.91 4.41 19.37
N LYS A 585 3.07 4.07 20.66
CA LYS A 585 4.37 3.72 21.24
C LYS A 585 4.96 2.45 20.66
N VAL A 586 4.12 1.51 20.21
CA VAL A 586 4.54 0.26 19.56
C VAL A 586 4.57 0.34 18.03
N LYS A 587 4.39 1.55 17.45
CA LYS A 587 4.25 1.81 16.00
C LYS A 587 3.09 1.05 15.32
N GLY A 588 2.04 0.72 16.07
CA GLY A 588 0.86 -0.01 15.57
C GLY A 588 -0.26 0.85 15.01
N LEU A 589 -0.08 2.17 14.83
CA LEU A 589 -1.13 3.06 14.31
C LEU A 589 -1.35 2.91 12.80
N VAL A 590 -0.33 2.43 12.09
CA VAL A 590 -0.29 2.30 10.64
C VAL A 590 0.57 1.10 10.25
N TYR A 591 0.28 0.46 9.11
CA TYR A 591 1.21 -0.46 8.46
C TYR A 591 2.44 0.32 7.97
N GLU A 592 3.64 -0.23 8.11
CA GLU A 592 4.84 0.40 7.55
C GLU A 592 4.87 0.19 6.02
N LEU A 593 5.01 1.29 5.28
CA LEU A 593 5.23 1.38 3.83
C LEU A 593 6.73 1.42 3.51
#